data_AF-A0A3B6NTJ7-F1
#
_entry.id   AF-A0A3B6NTJ7-F1
#
_cell.length_a   1.000
_cell.length_b   1.000
_cell.length_c   1.000
_cell.angle_alpha   90.00
_cell.angle_beta   90.00
_cell.angle_gamma   90.00
#
_symmetry.space_group_name_H-M   'P 1'
#
loop_
_entity.id
_entity.type
_entity.pdbx_description
1 polymer ?
#
loop_
_entity_poly.entity_id
_entity_poly.type
_entity_poly.pdbx_seq_one_letter_code
_entity_poly.pdbx_strand_id
1 'polypeptide(L)'
;MANAALLLLITVLVTAGGIPAATAGGSASLQPPTRRSRFLLVGGAAHLPLSAYQCSKKSAEACLATGTTCCSGQCVDTVGSAQHCGGCNKACKHGRTCCGGRCVDLLSDKKNCGTCSNQCDNKCSYGFCGYAQ
;
A
#
# COMPACT_ATOMS: atom_id res chain seq x y z
N MET A 1 -9.60 -47.07 18.89
CA MET A 1 -10.51 -45.96 19.26
C MET A 1 -10.29 -45.66 20.73
N ALA A 2 -9.43 -44.71 21.04
CA ALA A 2 -9.04 -44.36 22.41
C ALA A 2 -9.97 -43.25 22.94
N ASN A 3 -10.58 -43.51 24.10
CA ASN A 3 -11.64 -42.71 24.70
C ASN A 3 -11.17 -41.31 25.13
N ALA A 4 -11.95 -40.30 24.72
CA ALA A 4 -11.70 -38.87 24.89
C ALA A 4 -11.95 -38.32 26.31
N ALA A 5 -11.78 -39.12 27.36
CA ALA A 5 -12.04 -38.71 28.75
C ALA A 5 -10.79 -38.31 29.55
N LEU A 6 -9.60 -38.35 28.94
CA LEU A 6 -8.30 -38.12 29.60
C LEU A 6 -7.57 -36.87 29.07
N LEU A 7 -8.29 -35.75 28.87
CA LEU A 7 -7.67 -34.46 28.45
C LEU A 7 -8.05 -33.27 29.32
N LEU A 8 -8.85 -33.45 30.39
CA LEU A 8 -9.35 -32.33 31.21
C LEU A 8 -8.62 -32.16 32.56
N LEU A 9 -7.41 -32.70 32.73
CA LEU A 9 -6.65 -32.63 33.99
C LEU A 9 -5.23 -32.03 33.89
N ILE A 10 -4.90 -31.31 32.83
CA ILE A 10 -3.59 -30.63 32.73
C ILE A 10 -3.77 -29.12 32.90
N THR A 11 -3.87 -28.75 34.18
CA THR A 11 -3.18 -27.61 34.81
C THR A 11 -3.40 -26.21 34.24
N VAL A 12 -4.41 -25.56 34.81
CA VAL A 12 -4.29 -24.19 35.33
C VAL A 12 -2.98 -24.08 36.12
N LEU A 13 -2.13 -23.08 35.83
CA LEU A 13 -1.32 -22.27 36.77
C LEU A 13 -0.13 -21.58 36.06
N VAL A 14 0.03 -20.27 36.34
CA VAL A 14 1.32 -19.54 36.40
C VAL A 14 1.88 -19.14 35.00
N THR A 15 2.12 -17.88 34.63
CA THR A 15 2.62 -16.70 35.35
C THR A 15 2.23 -15.42 34.60
N ALA A 16 1.86 -14.40 35.36
CA ALA A 16 1.93 -13.00 34.96
C ALA A 16 3.37 -12.63 34.54
N GLY A 17 3.53 -12.18 33.30
CA GLY A 17 4.75 -11.52 32.82
C GLY A 17 4.51 -10.02 32.74
N GLY A 18 5.00 -9.27 33.73
CA GLY A 18 5.03 -7.81 33.71
C GLY A 18 5.95 -7.30 32.60
N ILE A 19 5.46 -6.33 31.84
CA ILE A 19 6.26 -5.59 30.86
C ILE A 19 7.11 -4.56 31.63
N PRO A 20 8.45 -4.56 31.51
CA PRO A 20 9.29 -3.57 32.18
C PRO A 20 9.06 -2.18 31.57
N ALA A 21 8.92 -1.20 32.47
CA ALA A 21 8.93 0.22 32.16
C ALA A 21 10.30 0.60 31.56
N ALA A 22 10.30 1.12 30.32
CA ALA A 22 11.45 1.75 29.73
C ALA A 22 11.60 3.17 30.31
N THR A 23 12.58 3.34 31.21
CA THR A 23 13.08 4.66 31.60
C THR A 23 13.95 5.20 30.46
N ALA A 24 13.39 6.13 29.68
CA ALA A 24 14.18 6.92 28.75
C ALA A 24 15.10 7.85 29.55
N GLY A 25 16.38 7.51 29.58
CA GLY A 25 17.44 8.34 30.13
C GLY A 25 17.50 9.69 29.44
N GLY A 26 17.62 10.75 30.23
CA GLY A 26 17.86 12.11 29.77
C GLY A 26 19.17 12.20 29.00
N SER A 27 19.09 12.49 27.71
CA SER A 27 20.24 12.94 26.94
C SER A 27 20.41 14.45 27.18
N ALA A 28 21.19 14.79 28.20
CA ALA A 28 21.81 16.11 28.29
C ALA A 28 22.89 16.21 27.19
N SER A 29 22.48 16.50 25.96
CA SER A 29 23.40 16.86 24.89
C SER A 29 23.81 18.31 25.07
N LEU A 30 24.97 18.53 25.70
CA LEU A 30 25.71 19.79 25.65
C LEU A 30 25.91 20.17 24.16
N GLN A 31 25.11 21.12 23.68
CA GLN A 31 25.30 21.68 22.35
C GLN A 31 26.58 22.53 22.33
N PRO A 32 27.58 22.21 21.49
CA PRO A 32 28.68 23.12 21.23
C PRO A 32 28.14 24.37 20.50
N PRO A 33 28.71 25.57 20.74
CA PRO A 33 28.31 26.77 20.02
C PRO A 33 28.70 26.61 18.55
N THR A 34 27.74 26.21 17.71
CA THR A 34 27.95 26.20 16.27
C THR A 34 28.03 27.64 15.80
N ARG A 35 29.25 28.03 15.42
CA ARG A 35 29.60 29.31 14.83
C ARG A 35 28.83 29.45 13.52
N ARG A 36 27.66 30.09 13.61
CA ARG A 36 26.72 30.31 12.52
C ARG A 36 27.39 31.20 11.47
N SER A 37 27.96 30.57 10.45
CA SER A 37 28.53 31.29 9.31
C SER A 37 27.38 31.87 8.48
N ARG A 38 27.33 33.20 8.41
CA ARG A 38 26.26 34.05 7.88
C ARG A 38 26.11 34.02 6.34
N PHE A 39 26.70 33.05 5.65
CA PHE A 39 26.85 33.06 4.19
C PHE A 39 25.91 32.13 3.42
N LEU A 40 24.86 31.59 4.05
CA LEU A 40 23.76 30.93 3.31
C LEU A 40 22.44 31.63 3.61
N LEU A 41 22.34 32.86 3.09
CA LEU A 41 21.09 33.55 2.78
C LEU A 41 20.95 33.60 1.25
N VAL A 42 20.91 32.43 0.61
CA VAL A 42 20.27 32.31 -0.71
C VAL A 42 18.84 31.89 -0.41
N GLY A 43 17.92 32.80 -0.68
CA GLY A 43 16.49 32.61 -0.46
C GLY A 43 15.93 31.49 -1.34
N GLY A 44 15.00 30.75 -0.75
CA GLY A 44 14.23 29.71 -1.43
C GLY A 44 14.25 28.45 -0.59
N ALA A 45 13.24 28.35 0.28
CA ALA A 45 12.78 27.19 1.02
C ALA A 45 13.81 26.07 1.23
N ALA A 46 14.11 25.78 2.50
CA ALA A 46 14.41 24.41 2.87
C ALA A 46 13.34 23.52 2.22
N HIS A 47 13.69 22.82 1.14
CA HIS A 47 12.99 21.61 0.78
C HIS A 47 13.28 20.69 1.96
N LEU A 48 12.43 20.75 3.00
CA LEU A 48 12.16 19.61 3.85
C LEU A 48 12.13 18.40 2.91
N PRO A 49 12.73 17.26 3.28
CA PRO A 49 12.72 16.07 2.43
C PRO A 49 11.28 15.90 1.97
N LEU A 50 11.01 16.23 0.70
CA LEU A 50 9.66 16.20 0.19
C LEU A 50 9.25 14.76 0.44
N SER A 51 8.22 14.58 1.28
CA SER A 51 7.62 13.27 1.50
C SER A 51 7.60 12.61 0.13
N ALA A 52 8.30 11.50 -0.08
CA ALA A 52 8.64 11.01 -1.42
C ALA A 52 7.39 10.78 -2.30
N TYR A 53 6.22 10.76 -1.67
CA TYR A 53 4.89 10.63 -2.26
C TYR A 53 4.25 11.96 -2.69
N GLN A 54 4.76 13.12 -2.25
CA GLN A 54 4.27 14.44 -2.63
C GLN A 54 4.90 14.90 -3.94
N CYS A 55 4.08 14.98 -4.98
CA CYS A 55 4.48 15.41 -6.31
C CYS A 55 3.86 16.77 -6.68
N SER A 56 4.39 17.42 -7.70
CA SER A 56 3.85 18.65 -8.27
C SER A 56 4.08 18.65 -9.78
N LYS A 57 3.58 19.65 -10.50
CA LYS A 57 3.84 19.81 -11.95
C LYS A 57 5.35 19.85 -12.27
N LYS A 58 6.18 20.27 -11.31
CA LYS A 58 7.64 20.37 -11.45
C LYS A 58 8.41 19.14 -10.93
N SER A 59 7.73 18.19 -10.28
CA SER A 59 8.36 16.99 -9.69
C SER A 59 7.65 15.68 -10.10
N ALA A 60 6.92 15.70 -11.21
CA ALA A 60 6.16 14.56 -11.69
C ALA A 60 7.05 13.38 -12.15
N GLU A 61 8.35 13.65 -12.39
CA GLU A 61 9.33 12.66 -12.80
C GLU A 61 9.57 11.62 -11.70
N ALA A 62 9.40 12.01 -10.43
CA ALA A 62 9.51 11.10 -9.29
C ALA A 62 8.43 9.99 -9.31
N CYS A 63 7.19 10.32 -9.69
CA CYS A 63 6.13 9.32 -9.84
C CYS A 63 6.40 8.41 -11.05
N LEU A 64 6.87 8.98 -12.17
CA LEU A 64 7.22 8.22 -13.37
C LEU A 64 8.31 7.18 -13.12
N ALA A 65 9.31 7.49 -12.30
CA ALA A 65 10.36 6.54 -11.92
C ALA A 65 9.82 5.29 -11.20
N THR A 66 8.64 5.39 -10.58
CA THR A 66 7.95 4.27 -9.90
C THR A 66 6.80 3.68 -10.73
N GLY A 67 6.59 4.16 -11.96
CA GLY A 67 5.46 3.76 -12.81
C GLY A 67 4.11 4.31 -12.35
N THR A 68 4.10 5.31 -11.47
CA THR A 68 2.88 5.95 -10.95
C THR A 68 2.66 7.32 -11.59
N THR A 69 1.46 7.87 -11.42
CA THR A 69 1.07 9.19 -11.96
C THR A 69 0.86 10.19 -10.84
N CYS A 70 1.32 11.42 -11.03
CA CYS A 70 1.05 12.50 -10.08
C CYS A 70 -0.41 12.96 -10.17
N CYS A 71 -1.18 12.72 -9.11
CA CYS A 71 -2.59 13.10 -8.99
C CYS A 71 -2.81 13.93 -7.73
N SER A 72 -3.25 15.18 -7.88
CA SER A 72 -3.52 16.12 -6.77
C SER A 72 -2.38 16.22 -5.75
N GLY A 73 -1.14 16.11 -6.23
CA GLY A 73 0.05 16.18 -5.41
C GLY A 73 0.47 14.87 -4.74
N GLN A 74 -0.12 13.74 -5.13
CA GLN A 74 0.29 12.40 -4.67
C GLN A 74 0.63 11.49 -5.85
N CYS A 75 1.67 10.67 -5.72
CA CYS A 75 1.94 9.60 -6.69
C CYS A 75 0.94 8.45 -6.51
N VAL A 76 0.12 8.18 -7.51
CA VAL A 76 -0.88 7.10 -7.48
C VAL A 76 -0.70 6.15 -8.66
N ASP A 77 -0.94 4.87 -8.41
CA ASP A 77 -0.94 3.85 -9.45
C ASP A 77 -2.21 3.96 -10.30
N THR A 78 -2.07 4.24 -11.59
CA THR A 78 -3.21 4.31 -12.51
C THR A 78 -3.48 3.00 -13.24
N VAL A 79 -2.61 2.00 -13.11
CA VAL A 79 -2.75 0.71 -13.79
C VAL A 79 -3.37 -0.37 -12.92
N GLY A 80 -3.21 -0.31 -11.60
CA GLY A 80 -3.77 -1.26 -10.64
C GLY A 80 -4.71 -0.66 -9.58
N SER A 81 -4.71 0.66 -9.35
CA SER A 81 -5.62 1.25 -8.37
C SER A 81 -7.06 1.32 -8.88
N ALA A 82 -7.97 0.68 -8.16
CA ALA A 82 -9.40 0.80 -8.41
C ALA A 82 -9.93 2.23 -8.25
N GLN A 83 -9.24 3.13 -7.54
CA GLN A 83 -9.67 4.53 -7.35
C GLN A 83 -9.12 5.49 -8.42
N HIS A 84 -8.08 5.08 -9.14
CA HIS A 84 -7.37 5.91 -10.14
C HIS A 84 -7.17 5.16 -11.47
N CYS A 85 -8.07 4.24 -11.81
CA CYS A 85 -7.88 3.32 -12.93
C CYS A 85 -7.94 4.04 -14.28
N GLY A 86 -6.83 4.01 -15.01
CA GLY A 86 -6.66 4.72 -16.28
C GLY A 86 -6.50 6.23 -16.13
N GLY A 87 -6.37 6.75 -14.90
CA GLY A 87 -6.10 8.17 -14.65
C GLY A 87 -6.59 8.68 -13.29
N CYS A 88 -6.18 9.91 -12.96
CA CYS A 88 -6.51 10.53 -11.68
C CYS A 88 -8.02 10.57 -11.40
N ASN A 89 -8.42 10.08 -10.21
CA ASN A 89 -9.81 10.08 -9.72
C ASN A 89 -10.80 9.35 -10.64
N LYS A 90 -10.31 8.41 -11.45
CA LYS A 90 -11.14 7.51 -12.27
C LYS A 90 -11.41 6.22 -11.53
N ALA A 91 -12.28 6.29 -10.53
CA ALA A 91 -12.65 5.11 -9.77
C ALA A 91 -13.46 4.12 -10.63
N CYS A 92 -13.14 2.83 -10.49
CA CYS A 92 -13.93 1.76 -11.06
C CYS A 92 -15.29 1.68 -10.37
N LYS A 93 -16.31 1.30 -11.15
CA LYS A 93 -17.63 0.96 -10.60
C LYS A 93 -17.50 -0.22 -9.62
N HIS A 94 -18.44 -0.31 -8.69
CA HIS A 94 -18.46 -1.35 -7.67
C HIS A 94 -18.34 -2.75 -8.28
N GLY A 95 -17.54 -3.61 -7.65
CA GLY A 95 -17.28 -4.98 -8.11
C GLY A 95 -16.35 -5.11 -9.34
N ARG A 96 -15.80 -4.01 -9.88
CA ARG A 96 -14.84 -4.05 -10.99
C ARG A 96 -13.41 -3.88 -10.50
N THR A 97 -12.49 -4.56 -11.17
CA THR A 97 -11.05 -4.52 -10.87
C THR A 97 -10.33 -3.68 -11.91
N CYS A 98 -9.31 -2.95 -11.48
CA CYS A 98 -8.43 -2.26 -12.41
C CYS A 98 -7.38 -3.24 -12.96
N CYS A 99 -7.45 -3.53 -14.26
CA CYS A 99 -6.47 -4.36 -14.96
C CYS A 99 -5.83 -3.52 -16.07
N GLY A 100 -4.55 -3.17 -15.90
CA GLY A 100 -3.79 -2.42 -16.90
C GLY A 100 -4.40 -1.06 -17.22
N GLY A 101 -4.96 -0.38 -16.21
CA GLY A 101 -5.61 0.92 -16.38
C GLY A 101 -7.02 0.86 -16.97
N ARG A 102 -7.63 -0.33 -16.99
CA ARG A 102 -9.02 -0.52 -17.42
C ARG A 102 -9.82 -1.22 -16.34
N CYS A 103 -10.99 -0.67 -16.02
CA CYS A 103 -11.94 -1.34 -15.13
C CYS A 103 -12.60 -2.52 -15.87
N VAL A 104 -12.34 -3.73 -15.40
CA VAL A 104 -12.88 -4.98 -15.95
C VAL A 104 -13.70 -5.71 -14.88
N ASP A 105 -14.64 -6.54 -15.32
CA ASP A 105 -15.39 -7.42 -14.42
C ASP A 105 -14.76 -8.82 -14.46
N LEU A 106 -14.09 -9.22 -13.38
CA LEU A 106 -13.41 -10.51 -13.32
C LEU A 106 -14.37 -11.70 -13.34
N LEU A 107 -15.67 -11.50 -13.10
CA LEU A 107 -16.65 -12.58 -13.04
C LEU A 107 -17.16 -13.00 -14.41
N SER A 108 -17.05 -12.12 -15.41
CA SER A 108 -17.66 -12.30 -16.74
C SER A 108 -16.73 -11.94 -17.90
N ASP A 109 -15.67 -11.17 -17.67
CA ASP A 109 -14.73 -10.78 -18.71
C ASP A 109 -13.88 -11.98 -19.15
N LYS A 110 -14.10 -12.44 -20.38
CA LYS A 110 -13.39 -13.57 -20.99
C LYS A 110 -11.86 -13.41 -21.01
N LYS A 111 -11.34 -12.17 -21.03
CA LYS A 111 -9.89 -11.88 -21.11
C LYS A 111 -9.23 -11.68 -19.74
N ASN A 112 -10.03 -11.56 -18.68
CA ASN A 112 -9.58 -11.26 -17.32
C ASN A 112 -10.36 -12.11 -16.30
N CYS A 113 -10.61 -13.38 -16.60
CA CYS A 113 -11.49 -14.21 -15.80
C CYS A 113 -10.83 -14.59 -14.47
N GLY A 114 -11.44 -14.18 -13.35
CA GLY A 114 -10.94 -14.40 -11.99
C GLY A 114 -9.72 -13.54 -11.63
N THR A 115 -8.84 -13.23 -12.59
CA THR A 115 -7.67 -12.36 -12.42
C THR A 115 -7.33 -11.63 -13.73
N CYS A 116 -6.60 -10.52 -13.62
CA CYS A 116 -6.17 -9.74 -14.78
C CYS A 116 -5.37 -10.60 -15.77
N SER A 117 -5.62 -10.40 -17.07
CA SER A 117 -4.96 -11.12 -18.17
C SER A 117 -5.15 -12.64 -18.20
N ASN A 118 -6.11 -13.19 -17.45
CA ASN A 118 -6.52 -14.59 -17.55
C ASN A 118 -7.57 -14.74 -18.65
N GLN A 119 -7.12 -15.13 -19.84
CA GLN A 119 -7.99 -15.34 -20.98
C GLN A 119 -8.50 -16.77 -21.02
N CYS A 120 -9.82 -16.94 -21.08
CA CYS A 120 -10.47 -18.22 -21.33
C CYS A 120 -10.64 -18.46 -22.84
N ASP A 121 -10.54 -19.70 -23.30
CA ASP A 121 -10.92 -20.10 -24.66
C ASP A 121 -12.44 -20.09 -24.88
N ASN A 122 -13.19 -20.57 -23.88
CA ASN A 122 -14.65 -20.68 -23.91
C ASN A 122 -15.30 -19.46 -23.23
N LYS A 123 -15.99 -19.68 -22.10
CA LYS A 123 -16.72 -18.65 -21.35
C LYS A 123 -16.12 -18.45 -19.96
N CYS A 124 -16.07 -17.19 -19.52
CA CYS A 124 -15.85 -16.83 -18.13
C CYS A 124 -17.20 -16.81 -17.40
N SER A 125 -17.32 -17.52 -16.28
CA SER A 125 -18.53 -17.49 -15.45
C SER A 125 -18.15 -17.57 -13.98
N TYR A 126 -18.63 -16.58 -13.22
CA TYR A 126 -18.33 -16.43 -11.78
C TYR A 126 -16.83 -16.41 -11.46
N GLY A 127 -16.00 -15.96 -12.42
CA GLY A 127 -14.54 -15.90 -12.26
C GLY A 127 -13.80 -17.19 -12.64
N PHE A 128 -14.48 -18.16 -13.27
CA PHE A 128 -13.89 -19.42 -13.70
C PHE A 128 -14.05 -19.65 -15.20
N CYS A 129 -12.96 -20.02 -15.87
CA CYS A 129 -13.00 -20.51 -17.24
C CYS A 129 -13.63 -21.91 -17.28
N GLY A 130 -14.53 -22.17 -18.21
CA GLY A 130 -15.10 -23.53 -18.36
C GLY A 130 -16.13 -23.92 -17.27
N TYR A 131 -16.49 -23.03 -16.34
CA TYR A 131 -17.51 -23.35 -15.33
C TYR A 131 -18.87 -23.69 -15.96
N ALA A 132 -19.38 -24.88 -15.63
CA ALA A 132 -20.64 -25.45 -16.13
C ALA A 132 -20.72 -25.55 -17.68
N GLN A 133 -19.59 -25.85 -18.33
CA GLN A 133 -19.45 -26.02 -19.78
C GLN A 133 -19.03 -27.44 -20.13
#